data_AF-A0A024RV28-F1
#
_entry.id   AF-A0A024RV28-F1
#
_cell.length_a   1.000
_cell.length_b   1.000
_cell.length_c   1.000
_cell.angle_alpha   90.00
_cell.angle_beta   90.00
_cell.angle_gamma   90.00
#
_symmetry.space_group_name_H-M   'P 1'
#
loop_
_entity.id
_entity.type
_entity.pdbx_description
1 polymer ?
#
loop_
_entity_poly.entity_id
_entity_poly.type
_entity_poly.pdbx_seq_one_letter_code
_entity_poly.pdbx_strand_id
1 'polypeptide(L)'
;MTPTTLSIVVQNNSTAAQLYAYVTGTADSGLFFLSADGVTPYYPPSPSATLQPLGQDCAVAVGGPGQSRTLTIPRLAGARVWFGLDAPLTFLLNPGPAVVEPSATNPADKNYNVKWAFAELTLNEAELYVNVSYVDFFSVPVSLRLENGKGEVRSVEGMPAG
;
A
#
# COMPACT_ATOMS: atom_id res chain seq x y z
N MET A 1 -22.56 -4.30 -10.20
CA MET A 1 -21.55 -3.23 -10.16
C MET A 1 -20.86 -3.29 -8.82
N THR A 2 -19.55 -3.15 -8.81
CA THR A 2 -18.77 -3.05 -7.57
C THR A 2 -19.04 -1.72 -6.85
N PRO A 3 -18.78 -1.65 -5.53
CA PRO A 3 -18.79 -0.39 -4.80
C PRO A 3 -17.86 0.68 -5.41
N THR A 4 -18.15 1.94 -5.13
CA THR A 4 -17.29 3.08 -5.50
C THR A 4 -16.07 3.23 -4.59
N THR A 5 -16.09 2.56 -3.43
CA THR A 5 -14.98 2.52 -2.46
C THR A 5 -14.77 1.11 -1.94
N LEU A 6 -13.55 0.82 -1.52
CA LEU A 6 -13.17 -0.44 -0.86
C LEU A 6 -12.63 -0.14 0.54
N SER A 7 -13.16 -0.83 1.53
CA SER A 7 -12.59 -0.87 2.88
C SER A 7 -11.55 -1.99 2.98
N ILE A 8 -10.34 -1.64 3.39
CA ILE A 8 -9.23 -2.57 3.56
C ILE A 8 -8.83 -2.55 5.03
N VAL A 9 -8.97 -3.67 5.73
CA VAL A 9 -8.45 -3.82 7.09
C VAL A 9 -6.99 -4.25 7.00
N VAL A 10 -6.09 -3.36 7.43
CA VAL A 10 -4.68 -3.68 7.60
C VAL A 10 -4.43 -4.06 9.04
N GLN A 11 -3.84 -5.23 9.27
CA GLN A 11 -3.57 -5.75 10.61
C GLN A 11 -2.09 -6.09 10.77
N ASN A 12 -1.50 -5.69 11.91
CA ASN A 12 -0.15 -6.06 12.26
C ASN A 12 -0.14 -7.42 12.98
N ASN A 13 0.07 -8.49 12.22
CA ASN A 13 0.27 -9.85 12.75
C ASN A 13 1.76 -10.20 12.87
N SER A 14 2.65 -9.21 12.84
CA SER A 14 4.09 -9.37 13.01
C SER A 14 4.53 -9.07 14.45
N THR A 15 5.83 -9.14 14.72
CA THR A 15 6.43 -8.69 15.99
C THR A 15 6.87 -7.22 15.98
N ALA A 16 6.66 -6.49 14.87
CA ALA A 16 7.05 -5.09 14.76
C ALA A 16 6.27 -4.24 15.75
N ALA A 17 6.97 -3.35 16.47
CA ALA A 17 6.37 -2.44 17.45
C ALA A 17 5.45 -1.40 16.77
N GLN A 18 5.71 -1.11 15.49
CA GLN A 18 4.87 -0.25 14.68
C GLN A 18 4.82 -0.74 13.24
N LEU A 19 3.61 -0.93 12.70
CA LEU A 19 3.36 -1.12 11.27
C LEU A 19 2.91 0.20 10.65
N TYR A 20 3.53 0.58 9.52
CA TYR A 20 3.10 1.67 8.65
C TYR A 20 2.49 1.10 7.37
N ALA A 21 1.40 1.68 6.90
CA ALA A 21 0.76 1.33 5.64
C ALA A 21 0.67 2.54 4.71
N TYR A 22 0.75 2.29 3.41
CA TYR A 22 0.55 3.29 2.35
C TYR A 22 -0.33 2.70 1.26
N VAL A 23 -1.07 3.55 0.55
CA VAL A 23 -1.76 3.13 -0.68
C VAL A 23 -1.35 4.06 -1.81
N THR A 24 -0.88 3.49 -2.92
CA THR A 24 -0.65 4.18 -4.18
C THR A 24 -1.51 3.56 -5.29
N GLY A 25 -1.73 4.28 -6.38
CA GLY A 25 -2.40 3.73 -7.57
C GLY A 25 -2.74 4.80 -8.59
N THR A 26 -3.58 4.45 -9.57
CA THR A 26 -4.11 5.40 -10.54
C THR A 26 -5.62 5.52 -10.38
N ALA A 27 -6.11 6.72 -10.08
CA ALA A 27 -7.53 7.06 -10.13
C ALA A 27 -7.84 7.80 -11.45
N ASP A 28 -9.11 8.08 -11.72
CA ASP A 28 -9.52 8.90 -12.88
C ASP A 28 -8.87 10.30 -12.87
N SER A 29 -8.54 10.81 -11.69
CA SER A 29 -7.84 12.10 -11.50
C SER A 29 -6.31 12.01 -11.64
N GLY A 30 -5.76 10.82 -11.91
CA GLY A 30 -4.32 10.59 -12.08
C GLY A 30 -3.67 9.83 -10.92
N LEU A 31 -2.37 10.07 -10.70
CA LEU A 31 -1.58 9.44 -9.64
C LEU A 31 -2.22 9.68 -8.27
N PHE A 32 -2.48 8.60 -7.55
CA PHE A 32 -3.16 8.61 -6.26
C PHE A 32 -2.22 8.15 -5.14
N PHE A 33 -2.36 8.82 -4.00
CA PHE A 33 -1.91 8.38 -2.69
C PHE A 33 -3.06 8.46 -1.69
N LEU A 34 -3.05 7.62 -0.66
CA LEU A 34 -3.93 7.77 0.50
C LEU A 34 -3.22 8.55 1.60
N SER A 35 -3.89 9.58 2.12
CA SER A 35 -3.38 10.38 3.23
C SER A 35 -3.23 9.54 4.51
N ALA A 36 -2.37 10.00 5.44
CA ALA A 36 -2.08 9.29 6.70
C ALA A 36 -3.31 9.05 7.61
N ASP A 37 -4.43 9.75 7.38
CA ASP A 37 -5.69 9.48 8.09
C ASP A 37 -6.33 8.13 7.71
N GLY A 38 -5.97 7.58 6.55
CA GLY A 38 -6.48 6.32 6.00
C GLY A 38 -7.75 6.47 5.16
N VAL A 39 -8.20 7.70 4.86
CA VAL A 39 -9.46 7.94 4.13
C VAL A 39 -9.39 9.06 3.09
N THR A 40 -8.53 10.06 3.27
CA THR A 40 -8.49 11.23 2.38
C THR A 40 -7.64 10.96 1.14
N PRO A 41 -8.20 11.08 -0.08
CA PRO A 41 -7.41 11.06 -1.32
C PRO A 41 -6.38 12.18 -1.37
N TYR A 42 -5.16 11.85 -1.80
CA TYR A 42 -4.10 12.79 -2.12
C TYR A 42 -3.64 12.60 -3.56
N TYR A 43 -3.60 13.70 -4.32
CA TYR A 43 -3.14 13.73 -5.71
C TYR A 43 -1.91 14.64 -5.79
N PRO A 44 -0.69 14.08 -5.73
CA PRO A 44 0.52 14.90 -5.72
C PRO A 44 0.64 15.71 -7.02
N PRO A 45 1.00 17.01 -6.95
CA PRO A 45 1.28 17.79 -8.15
C PRO A 45 2.54 17.28 -8.85
N SER A 46 2.67 17.57 -10.15
CA SER A 46 3.92 17.31 -10.87
C SER A 46 5.04 18.21 -10.32
N PRO A 47 6.15 17.65 -9.80
CA PRO A 47 7.31 18.46 -9.44
C PRO A 47 8.01 18.99 -10.70
N SER A 48 8.84 20.02 -10.52
CA SER A 48 9.69 20.59 -11.59
C SER A 48 11.00 19.83 -11.81
N ALA A 49 11.41 19.02 -10.84
CA ALA A 49 12.64 18.22 -10.86
C ALA A 49 12.35 16.77 -10.46
N THR A 50 13.31 15.88 -10.72
CA THR A 50 13.23 14.48 -10.32
C THR A 50 13.52 14.30 -8.82
N LEU A 51 13.12 13.15 -8.28
CA LEU A 51 13.43 12.70 -6.92
C LEU A 51 12.97 13.69 -5.82
N GLN A 52 11.85 14.37 -6.03
CA GLN A 52 11.29 15.31 -5.05
C GLN A 52 10.46 14.57 -3.99
N PRO A 53 10.43 15.03 -2.74
CA PRO A 53 9.63 14.40 -1.70
C PRO A 53 8.12 14.56 -1.95
N LEU A 54 7.32 13.68 -1.34
CA LEU A 54 5.87 13.91 -1.24
C LEU A 54 5.58 15.20 -0.47
N GLY A 55 4.58 15.95 -0.92
CA GLY A 55 4.16 17.20 -0.27
C GLY A 55 3.24 16.99 0.95
N GLN A 56 2.79 15.76 1.19
CA GLN A 56 1.86 15.40 2.26
C GLN A 56 2.25 14.07 2.89
N ASP A 57 1.98 13.91 4.19
CA ASP A 57 2.15 12.63 4.87
C ASP A 57 1.09 11.61 4.44
N CYS A 58 1.57 10.45 4.00
CA CYS A 58 0.77 9.32 3.54
C CYS A 58 1.06 8.04 4.36
N ALA A 59 1.82 8.15 5.45
CA ALA A 59 2.16 7.04 6.34
C ALA A 59 1.01 6.77 7.32
N VAL A 60 0.15 5.81 7.00
CA VAL A 60 -0.91 5.39 7.93
C VAL A 60 -0.31 4.54 9.04
N ALA A 61 -0.26 5.07 10.26
CA ALA A 61 0.17 4.31 11.43
C ALA A 61 -0.90 3.29 11.84
N VAL A 62 -0.63 2.00 11.60
CA VAL A 62 -1.53 0.88 11.94
C VAL A 62 -1.41 0.50 13.42
N GLY A 63 -0.19 0.50 13.94
CA GLY A 63 0.12 0.20 15.34
C GLY A 63 0.97 -1.04 15.54
N GLY A 64 1.11 -1.46 16.79
CA GLY A 64 1.91 -2.63 17.21
C GLY A 64 1.20 -3.97 17.01
N PRO A 65 1.78 -5.08 17.50
CA PRO A 65 1.26 -6.43 17.27
C PRO A 65 -0.21 -6.59 17.71
N GLY A 66 -1.02 -7.22 16.86
CA GLY A 66 -2.46 -7.43 17.04
C GLY A 66 -3.33 -6.21 16.71
N GLN A 67 -2.75 -5.02 16.53
CA GLN A 67 -3.53 -3.82 16.18
C GLN A 67 -3.87 -3.80 14.68
N SER A 68 -4.96 -3.10 14.36
CA SER A 68 -5.46 -2.98 13.00
C SER A 68 -5.98 -1.58 12.71
N ARG A 69 -5.97 -1.21 11.43
CA ARG A 69 -6.55 0.03 10.93
C ARG A 69 -7.30 -0.22 9.63
N THR A 70 -8.48 0.38 9.51
CA THR A 70 -9.26 0.35 8.27
C THR A 70 -8.87 1.51 7.38
N LEU A 71 -8.57 1.20 6.13
CA LEU A 71 -8.34 2.16 5.06
C LEU A 71 -9.56 2.19 4.14
N THR A 72 -9.88 3.35 3.59
CA THR A 72 -10.92 3.49 2.57
C THR A 72 -10.31 4.09 1.32
N ILE A 73 -10.40 3.34 0.21
CA ILE A 73 -9.84 3.75 -1.08
C ILE A 73 -10.95 3.84 -2.13
N PRO A 74 -10.82 4.72 -3.13
CA PRO A 74 -11.72 4.70 -4.28
C PRO A 74 -11.40 3.52 -5.21
N ARG A 75 -12.08 3.48 -6.36
CA ARG A 75 -11.63 2.66 -7.50
C ARG A 75 -10.26 3.12 -7.96
N LEU A 76 -9.33 2.19 -8.07
CA LEU A 76 -7.94 2.43 -8.45
C LEU A 76 -7.48 1.33 -9.40
N ALA A 77 -6.73 1.72 -10.43
CA ALA A 77 -6.01 0.82 -11.31
C ALA A 77 -4.54 0.69 -10.87
N GLY A 78 -4.01 -0.53 -10.89
CA GLY A 78 -2.60 -0.81 -10.55
C GLY A 78 -2.20 -0.31 -9.17
N ALA A 79 -3.11 -0.44 -8.19
CA ALA A 79 -2.86 0.05 -6.85
C ALA A 79 -1.97 -0.91 -6.06
N ARG A 80 -1.23 -0.33 -5.11
CA ARG A 80 -0.38 -1.07 -4.18
C ARG A 80 -0.69 -0.64 -2.76
N VAL A 81 -0.87 -1.62 -1.87
CA VAL A 81 -0.85 -1.42 -0.42
C VAL A 81 0.53 -1.81 0.06
N TRP A 82 1.29 -0.83 0.54
CA TRP A 82 2.65 -1.00 1.01
C TRP A 82 2.68 -1.14 2.53
N PHE A 83 3.64 -1.88 3.05
CA PHE A 83 3.83 -2.13 4.47
C PHE A 83 5.28 -1.82 4.85
N GLY A 84 5.51 -1.03 5.89
CA GLY A 84 6.83 -0.81 6.49
C GLY A 84 6.81 -1.22 7.96
N LEU A 85 7.72 -2.12 8.36
CA LEU A 85 7.86 -2.56 9.75
C LEU A 85 8.88 -1.68 10.49
N ASP A 86 8.48 -1.15 11.64
CA ASP A 86 9.25 -0.30 12.57
C ASP A 86 9.79 1.02 11.98
N ALA A 87 9.66 1.24 10.67
CA ALA A 87 10.03 2.48 9.99
C ALA A 87 9.08 2.79 8.82
N PRO A 88 8.77 4.08 8.57
CA PRO A 88 8.01 4.52 7.41
C PRO A 88 8.81 4.34 6.10
N LEU A 89 8.08 4.19 4.99
CA LEU A 89 8.65 4.22 3.64
C LEU A 89 8.80 5.65 3.13
N THR A 90 9.86 5.89 2.36
CA THR A 90 10.09 7.13 1.63
C THR A 90 9.72 6.95 0.16
N PHE A 91 8.73 7.71 -0.29
CA PHE A 91 8.35 7.83 -1.69
C PHE A 91 8.88 9.15 -2.26
N LEU A 92 9.32 9.12 -3.51
CA LEU A 92 9.73 10.31 -4.24
C LEU A 92 8.89 10.47 -5.51
N LEU A 93 8.92 11.66 -6.09
CA LEU A 93 8.17 12.05 -7.28
C LEU A 93 9.10 12.58 -8.37
N ASN A 94 8.81 12.19 -9.60
CA ASN A 94 9.38 12.74 -10.82
C ASN A 94 8.31 13.57 -11.57
N PRO A 95 8.72 14.47 -12.49
CA PRO A 95 7.78 15.20 -13.34
C PRO A 95 6.89 14.24 -14.13
N GLY A 96 5.60 14.54 -14.25
CA GLY A 96 4.63 13.63 -14.86
C GLY A 96 3.20 13.77 -14.32
N PRO A 97 2.96 13.84 -12.99
CA PRO A 97 3.75 13.29 -11.89
C PRO A 97 3.95 11.77 -12.01
N ALA A 98 5.09 11.25 -11.59
CA ALA A 98 5.34 9.81 -11.51
C ALA A 98 5.94 9.43 -10.15
N VAL A 99 5.42 8.37 -9.53
CA VAL A 99 5.99 7.83 -8.29
C VAL A 99 7.30 7.11 -8.57
N VAL A 100 8.30 7.38 -7.74
CA VAL A 100 9.53 6.58 -7.66
C VAL A 100 9.33 5.59 -6.52
N GLU A 101 9.16 4.34 -6.90
CA GLU A 101 8.85 3.25 -5.98
C GLU A 101 10.10 2.76 -5.24
N PRO A 102 9.95 2.23 -4.01
CA PRO A 102 11.06 1.64 -3.26
C PRO A 102 11.82 0.57 -4.03
N SER A 103 13.15 0.64 -4.02
CA SER A 103 14.03 -0.38 -4.61
C SER A 103 14.72 -1.24 -3.55
N ALA A 104 14.45 -2.55 -3.57
CA ALA A 104 15.13 -3.52 -2.70
C ALA A 104 16.54 -3.91 -3.19
N THR A 105 16.90 -3.54 -4.43
CA THR A 105 18.15 -3.95 -5.08
C THR A 105 19.18 -2.82 -5.20
N ASN A 106 18.80 -1.58 -4.89
CA ASN A 106 19.67 -0.43 -4.88
C ASN A 106 20.09 -0.07 -3.43
N PRO A 107 21.34 -0.32 -3.02
CA PRO A 107 21.81 0.01 -1.67
C PRO A 107 21.76 1.49 -1.30
N ALA A 108 21.66 2.38 -2.29
CA ALA A 108 21.51 3.82 -2.07
C ALA A 108 20.04 4.25 -1.92
N ASP A 109 19.07 3.35 -2.11
CA ASP A 109 17.66 3.64 -1.89
C ASP A 109 17.39 3.89 -0.40
N LYS A 110 16.58 4.89 -0.08
CA LYS A 110 16.23 5.24 1.30
C LYS A 110 15.47 4.13 2.02
N ASN A 111 14.84 3.23 1.27
CA ASN A 111 14.06 2.11 1.77
C ASN A 111 14.86 0.80 1.83
N TYR A 112 16.14 0.81 1.43
CA TYR A 112 16.94 -0.42 1.31
C TYR A 112 17.05 -1.21 2.61
N ASN A 113 17.19 -0.51 3.74
CA ASN A 113 17.30 -1.13 5.08
C ASN A 113 15.95 -1.22 5.82
N VAL A 114 14.84 -0.81 5.21
CA VAL A 114 13.51 -0.96 5.80
C VAL A 114 12.99 -2.36 5.49
N LYS A 115 12.35 -3.01 6.45
CA LYS A 115 11.61 -4.25 6.18
C LYS A 115 10.24 -3.90 5.62
N TRP A 116 10.02 -4.16 4.34
CA TRP A 116 8.78 -3.80 3.67
C TRP A 116 8.31 -4.85 2.68
N ALA A 117 7.03 -4.79 2.35
CA ALA A 117 6.39 -5.57 1.31
C ALA A 117 5.23 -4.78 0.73
N PHE A 118 4.59 -5.30 -0.31
CA PHE A 118 3.34 -4.74 -0.82
C PHE A 118 2.40 -5.84 -1.34
N ALA A 119 1.11 -5.52 -1.37
CA ALA A 119 0.10 -6.26 -2.10
C ALA A 119 -0.43 -5.40 -3.24
N GLU A 120 -0.72 -6.00 -4.38
CA GLU A 120 -1.27 -5.31 -5.54
C GLU A 120 -2.78 -5.52 -5.60
N LEU A 121 -3.51 -4.49 -6.02
CA LEU A 121 -4.94 -4.56 -6.22
C LEU A 121 -5.41 -3.67 -7.37
N THR A 122 -6.54 -4.02 -7.95
CA THR A 122 -7.28 -3.17 -8.87
C THR A 122 -8.76 -3.30 -8.57
N LEU A 123 -9.42 -2.17 -8.30
CA LEU A 123 -10.87 -2.07 -8.15
C LEU A 123 -11.42 -1.26 -9.31
N ASN A 124 -12.22 -1.88 -10.16
CA ASN A 124 -12.93 -1.24 -11.27
C ASN A 124 -14.44 -1.51 -11.15
N GLU A 125 -15.26 -1.08 -12.13
CA GLU A 125 -16.72 -1.22 -12.07
C GLU A 125 -17.25 -2.66 -12.12
N ALA A 126 -16.47 -3.56 -12.71
CA ALA A 126 -16.81 -4.95 -12.93
C ALA A 126 -16.35 -5.84 -11.76
N GLU A 127 -15.16 -5.58 -11.22
CA GLU A 127 -14.49 -6.53 -10.32
C GLU A 127 -13.40 -5.92 -9.43
N LEU A 128 -12.96 -6.74 -8.47
CA LEU A 128 -11.81 -6.51 -7.61
C LEU A 128 -10.79 -7.63 -7.86
N TYR A 129 -9.58 -7.25 -8.25
CA TYR A 129 -8.41 -8.12 -8.24
C TYR A 129 -7.51 -7.74 -7.07
N VAL A 130 -6.99 -8.75 -6.36
CA VAL A 130 -5.97 -8.57 -5.32
C VAL A 130 -4.99 -9.73 -5.41
N ASN A 131 -3.69 -9.43 -5.40
CA ASN A 131 -2.63 -10.43 -5.33
C ASN A 131 -1.54 -10.00 -4.33
N VAL A 132 -0.98 -10.97 -3.61
CA VAL A 132 0.33 -10.79 -2.99
C VAL A 132 1.36 -11.12 -4.06
N SER A 133 2.31 -10.22 -4.31
CA SER A 133 3.43 -10.51 -5.19
C SER A 133 4.67 -10.76 -4.35
N TYR A 134 5.28 -11.94 -4.52
CA TYR A 134 6.64 -12.23 -4.07
C TYR A 134 7.64 -12.14 -5.23
N VAL A 135 7.22 -11.54 -6.36
CA VAL A 135 7.92 -11.65 -7.64
C VAL A 135 9.19 -10.78 -7.65
N ASP A 136 9.19 -9.65 -6.93
CA ASP A 136 10.32 -8.71 -6.95
C ASP A 136 11.37 -8.98 -5.85
N PHE A 137 10.94 -9.39 -4.65
CA PHE A 137 11.78 -9.81 -3.53
C PHE A 137 10.92 -10.39 -2.38
N PHE A 138 11.55 -11.03 -1.40
CA PHE A 138 10.90 -11.47 -0.15
C PHE A 138 11.54 -10.75 1.04
N SER A 139 10.73 -10.13 1.89
CA SER A 139 11.19 -9.44 3.11
C SER A 139 10.20 -9.57 4.27
N VAL A 140 8.89 -9.43 3.98
CA VAL A 140 7.82 -9.54 4.97
C VAL A 140 6.73 -10.49 4.44
N PRO A 141 6.34 -11.55 5.18
CA PRO A 141 5.19 -12.38 4.83
C PRO A 141 3.90 -11.56 4.85
N VAL A 142 3.08 -11.67 3.80
CA VAL A 142 1.78 -10.98 3.70
C VAL A 142 0.69 -12.02 3.41
N SER A 143 -0.41 -11.96 4.16
CA SER A 143 -1.61 -12.74 3.94
C SER A 143 -2.76 -11.86 3.45
N LEU A 144 -3.67 -12.39 2.64
CA LEU A 144 -4.88 -11.70 2.20
C LEU A 144 -6.13 -12.47 2.62
N ARG A 145 -7.14 -11.76 3.10
CA ARG A 145 -8.50 -12.27 3.31
C ARG A 145 -9.47 -11.34 2.59
N LEU A 146 -10.19 -11.88 1.61
CA LEU A 146 -11.23 -11.18 0.86
C LEU A 146 -12.60 -11.72 1.26
N GLU A 147 -13.50 -10.83 1.67
CA GLU A 147 -14.90 -11.13 1.93
C GLU A 147 -15.75 -10.42 0.87
N ASN A 148 -16.56 -11.17 0.11
CA ASN A 148 -17.37 -10.59 -0.95
C ASN A 148 -18.77 -10.16 -0.45
N GLY A 149 -19.55 -9.50 -1.30
CA GLY A 149 -20.89 -9.01 -0.94
C GLY A 149 -21.93 -10.09 -0.62
N LYS A 150 -21.60 -11.39 -0.80
CA LYS A 150 -22.42 -12.54 -0.40
C LYS A 150 -21.96 -13.14 0.94
N GLY A 151 -20.94 -12.56 1.58
CA GLY A 151 -20.33 -13.07 2.81
C GLY A 151 -19.37 -14.25 2.57
N GLU A 152 -19.03 -14.56 1.31
CA GLU A 152 -18.07 -15.63 1.03
C GLU A 152 -16.64 -15.12 1.26
N VAL A 153 -15.86 -15.92 1.97
CA VAL A 153 -14.48 -15.60 2.33
C VAL A 153 -13.52 -16.40 1.44
N ARG A 154 -12.55 -15.71 0.84
CA ARG A 154 -11.36 -16.29 0.20
C ARG A 154 -10.13 -15.83 0.96
N SER A 155 -9.20 -16.73 1.23
CA SER A 155 -7.94 -16.41 1.89
C SER A 155 -6.75 -16.92 1.09
N VAL A 156 -5.70 -16.11 1.08
CA VAL A 156 -4.34 -16.50 0.70
C VAL A 156 -3.51 -16.39 1.96
N GLU A 157 -3.09 -17.52 2.51
CA GLU A 157 -2.27 -17.52 3.72
C GLU A 157 -0.87 -16.97 3.42
N GLY A 158 -0.29 -16.30 4.41
CA GLY A 158 1.13 -15.97 4.38
C GLY A 158 1.98 -17.22 4.64
N MET A 159 3.30 -17.09 4.52
CA MET A 159 4.19 -18.19 4.91
C MET A 159 4.07 -18.49 6.42
N PRO A 160 4.18 -19.79 6.82
CA PRO A 160 4.23 -20.15 8.23
C PRO A 160 5.46 -19.55 8.92
N ALA A 161 5.38 -19.39 10.24
CA ALA A 161 6.53 -19.02 11.05
C ALA A 161 7.64 -20.07 10.88
N GLY A 162 8.87 -19.60 10.60
CA GLY A 162 10.07 -20.42 10.56
C GLY A 162 10.63 -20.72 11.94
#